data_AF-A0AAU4IPH0-F1
#
_entry.id   AF-A0AAU4IPH0-F1
#
_cell.length_a   1.000
_cell.length_b   1.000
_cell.length_c   1.000
_cell.angle_alpha   90.00
_cell.angle_beta   90.00
_cell.angle_gamma   90.00
#
_symmetry.space_group_name_H-M   'P 1'
#
loop_
_entity.id
_entity.type
_entity.pdbx_description
1 polymer ?
#
loop_
_entity_poly.entity_id
_entity_poly.type
_entity_poly.pdbx_seq_one_letter_code
_entity_poly.pdbx_strand_id
1 'polypeptide(L)'
;MTAIESYHRSCFILEAWTSETEAAVIARVAVWEPMPTDDRDWVLDAAAAVPGVHGGYHLVDPATGNGLSVAFFEDEAAAHAAYKAIEKRAEEIGWNKDPHPAPVSQTVYEVVRHT
;
A
#
# COMPACT_ATOMS: atom_id res chain seq x y z
N MET A 1 55.51 -7.85 16.54
CA MET A 1 55.30 -6.38 16.58
C MET A 1 54.70 -5.99 15.23
N THR A 2 53.37 -5.95 15.16
CA THR A 2 52.54 -4.72 15.04
C THR A 2 52.65 -4.08 13.64
N ALA A 3 51.63 -4.22 12.77
CA ALA A 3 50.42 -3.35 12.65
C ALA A 3 50.73 -2.04 11.88
N ILE A 4 49.96 -1.47 10.94
CA ILE A 4 48.52 -1.50 10.61
C ILE A 4 48.25 -0.60 9.36
N GLU A 5 47.15 -0.87 8.61
CA GLU A 5 46.29 0.01 7.74
C GLU A 5 46.85 0.71 6.47
N SER A 6 46.09 0.99 5.39
CA SER A 6 44.69 0.84 4.92
C SER A 6 44.70 1.26 3.43
N TYR A 7 43.97 0.67 2.48
CA TYR A 7 42.61 1.13 2.11
C TYR A 7 41.92 0.11 1.20
N HIS A 8 40.66 -0.19 1.55
CA HIS A 8 39.84 -1.29 1.04
C HIS A 8 39.31 -1.09 -0.39
N ARG A 9 39.31 -2.21 -1.13
CA ARG A 9 38.40 -2.54 -2.22
C ARG A 9 36.94 -2.42 -1.77
N SER A 10 36.08 -1.86 -2.63
CA SER A 10 34.74 -2.43 -2.85
C SER A 10 34.29 -2.18 -4.29
N CYS A 11 34.29 -3.30 -5.03
CA CYS A 11 33.66 -3.52 -6.31
C CYS A 11 32.29 -4.14 -6.01
N PHE A 12 31.18 -3.56 -6.48
CA PHE A 12 29.94 -4.32 -6.69
C PHE A 12 29.19 -3.71 -7.88
N ILE A 13 29.13 -4.52 -8.94
CA ILE A 13 28.52 -4.24 -10.23
C ILE A 13 27.00 -4.41 -10.10
N LEU A 14 26.28 -3.37 -10.50
CA LEU A 14 24.84 -3.34 -10.76
C LEU A 14 24.55 -3.96 -12.13
N GLU A 15 24.65 -5.28 -12.31
CA GLU A 15 24.13 -5.93 -13.54
C GLU A 15 23.55 -7.31 -13.26
N ALA A 16 22.44 -7.58 -13.95
CA ALA A 16 21.65 -8.81 -14.05
C ALA A 16 20.70 -9.13 -12.88
N TRP A 17 19.59 -8.37 -12.79
CA TRP A 17 18.40 -8.84 -12.09
C TRP A 17 17.51 -9.58 -13.08
N THR A 18 17.70 -10.89 -13.19
CA THR A 18 16.68 -11.77 -13.77
C THR A 18 15.51 -11.80 -12.80
N SER A 19 14.50 -10.98 -13.07
CA SER A 19 13.16 -11.09 -12.50
C SER A 19 12.61 -12.46 -12.91
N GLU A 20 12.86 -13.47 -12.09
CA GLU A 20 11.96 -14.61 -12.04
C GLU A 20 10.67 -14.07 -11.43
N THR A 21 9.57 -14.24 -12.17
CA THR A 21 8.25 -13.76 -11.85
C THR A 21 7.72 -14.43 -10.58
N GLU A 22 8.20 -14.04 -9.41
CA GLU A 22 7.29 -14.01 -8.25
C GLU A 22 6.10 -13.15 -8.67
N ALA A 23 4.88 -13.63 -8.46
CA ALA A 23 3.67 -12.90 -8.84
C ALA A 23 3.80 -11.45 -8.32
N ALA A 24 3.76 -10.49 -9.24
CA ALA A 24 4.08 -9.10 -8.94
C ALA A 24 3.01 -8.52 -8.01
N VAL A 25 3.29 -8.56 -6.70
CA VAL A 25 2.47 -7.91 -5.69
C VAL A 25 2.38 -6.43 -6.02
N ILE A 26 1.17 -5.88 -5.93
CA ILE A 26 0.93 -4.45 -6.17
C ILE A 26 0.57 -3.74 -4.88
N ALA A 27 0.85 -2.44 -4.84
CA ALA A 27 0.44 -1.55 -3.77
C ALA A 27 -0.42 -0.41 -4.33
N ARG A 28 -1.62 -0.21 -3.78
CA ARG A 28 -2.39 1.02 -4.00
C ARG A 28 -2.04 2.02 -2.92
N VAL A 29 -1.56 3.19 -3.33
CA VAL A 29 -1.30 4.33 -2.43
C VAL A 29 -2.33 5.42 -2.71
N ALA A 30 -3.04 5.84 -1.66
CA ALA A 30 -3.98 6.95 -1.71
C ALA A 30 -3.46 8.10 -0.82
N VAL A 31 -3.44 9.31 -1.35
CA VAL A 31 -3.02 10.53 -0.63
C VAL A 31 -4.24 11.25 -0.08
N TRP A 32 -4.16 11.73 1.17
CA TRP A 32 -5.26 12.39 1.89
C TRP A 32 -4.84 13.72 2.48
N GLU A 33 -5.69 14.72 2.31
CA GLU A 33 -5.51 16.08 2.85
C GLU A 33 -6.84 16.62 3.40
N PRO A 34 -7.15 16.42 4.70
CA PRO A 34 -6.45 15.58 5.68
C PRO A 34 -6.88 14.10 5.59
N MET A 35 -6.19 13.23 6.34
CA MET A 35 -6.66 11.86 6.59
C MET A 35 -8.03 11.91 7.30
N PRO A 36 -9.05 11.19 6.82
CA PRO A 36 -10.34 11.14 7.49
C PRO A 36 -10.22 10.50 8.89
N THR A 37 -10.97 11.05 9.85
CA THR A 37 -11.03 10.56 11.24
C THR A 37 -12.40 9.96 11.59
N ASP A 38 -13.25 9.75 10.59
CA ASP A 38 -14.54 9.07 10.70
C ASP A 38 -14.34 7.55 10.83
N ASP A 39 -15.37 6.87 11.33
CA ASP A 39 -15.35 5.42 11.52
C ASP A 39 -15.38 4.70 10.16
N ARG A 40 -14.20 4.20 9.75
CA ARG A 40 -13.97 3.50 8.48
C ARG A 40 -13.40 2.10 8.65
N ASP A 41 -13.48 1.53 9.86
CA ASP A 41 -12.96 0.18 10.13
C ASP A 41 -13.63 -0.87 9.22
N TRP A 42 -14.90 -0.65 8.88
CA TRP A 42 -15.65 -1.49 7.95
C TRP A 42 -15.02 -1.59 6.55
N VAL A 43 -14.25 -0.58 6.12
CA VAL A 43 -13.54 -0.60 4.83
C VAL A 43 -12.42 -1.63 4.86
N LEU A 44 -11.68 -1.68 5.97
CA LEU A 44 -10.59 -2.62 6.18
C LEU A 44 -11.14 -4.04 6.29
N ASP A 45 -12.24 -4.23 7.02
CA ASP A 45 -12.91 -5.53 7.15
C ASP A 45 -13.43 -6.04 5.80
N ALA A 46 -14.09 -5.18 5.02
CA ALA A 46 -14.63 -5.55 3.71
C ALA A 46 -13.52 -5.92 2.72
N ALA A 47 -12.39 -5.20 2.75
CA ALA A 47 -11.23 -5.52 1.92
C ALA A 47 -10.55 -6.81 2.38
N ALA A 48 -10.30 -6.98 3.68
CA ALA A 48 -9.59 -8.13 4.24
C ALA A 48 -10.31 -9.46 3.99
N ALA A 49 -11.63 -9.44 3.79
CA ALA A 49 -12.41 -10.62 3.41
C ALA A 49 -12.15 -11.12 1.98
N VAL A 50 -11.46 -10.34 1.14
CA VAL A 50 -11.21 -10.69 -0.27
C VAL A 50 -9.89 -11.47 -0.41
N PRO A 51 -9.90 -12.66 -1.04
CA PRO A 51 -8.68 -13.40 -1.35
C PRO A 51 -7.68 -12.56 -2.17
N GLY A 52 -6.40 -12.64 -1.84
CA GLY A 52 -5.34 -11.86 -2.48
C GLY A 52 -5.13 -10.46 -1.88
N VAL A 53 -5.90 -10.04 -0.87
CA VAL A 53 -5.58 -8.85 -0.08
C VAL A 53 -4.55 -9.20 0.98
N HIS A 54 -3.43 -8.48 1.01
CA HIS A 54 -2.37 -8.68 2.00
C HIS A 54 -2.47 -7.74 3.21
N GLY A 55 -3.35 -6.74 3.14
CA GLY A 55 -3.62 -5.77 4.19
C GLY A 55 -3.27 -4.34 3.79
N GLY A 56 -3.42 -3.40 4.71
CA GLY A 56 -3.09 -2.00 4.47
C GLY A 56 -2.68 -1.24 5.72
N TYR A 57 -2.00 -0.12 5.51
CA TYR A 57 -1.48 0.76 6.53
C TYR A 57 -1.90 2.20 6.26
N HIS A 58 -2.21 2.92 7.33
CA HIS A 58 -2.39 4.37 7.29
C HIS A 58 -1.16 5.03 7.91
N LEU A 59 -0.50 5.89 7.14
CA LEU A 59 0.60 6.74 7.60
C LEU A 59 0.02 8.14 7.74
N VAL A 60 -0.01 8.67 8.96
CA VAL A 60 -0.53 10.01 9.24
C VAL A 60 0.62 10.90 9.66
N ASP A 61 0.77 12.05 9.00
CA ASP A 61 1.69 13.09 9.42
C ASP A 61 1.13 13.77 10.68
N PRO A 62 1.80 13.66 11.85
CA PRO A 62 1.31 14.24 13.09
C PRO A 62 1.31 15.78 13.08
N ALA A 63 2.06 16.43 12.18
CA ALA A 63 2.12 17.90 12.12
C ALA A 63 0.95 18.50 11.32
N THR A 64 0.51 17.83 10.25
CA THR A 64 -0.51 18.35 9.32
C THR A 64 -1.84 17.61 9.37
N GLY A 65 -1.84 16.36 9.84
CA GLY A 65 -3.00 15.46 9.73
C GLY A 65 -3.22 14.88 8.34
N ASN A 66 -2.38 15.22 7.35
CA ASN A 66 -2.38 14.57 6.05
C ASN A 66 -1.95 13.11 6.19
N GLY A 67 -2.28 12.28 5.22
CA GLY A 67 -1.84 10.90 5.29
C GLY A 67 -1.85 10.12 3.99
N LEU A 68 -1.29 8.92 4.08
CA LEU A 68 -1.24 7.94 3.01
C LEU A 68 -1.96 6.69 3.48
N SER A 69 -2.83 6.14 2.63
CA SER A 69 -3.33 4.78 2.77
C SER A 69 -2.60 3.89 1.79
N VAL A 70 -1.85 2.91 2.26
CA VAL A 70 -1.12 1.94 1.44
C VAL A 70 -1.80 0.59 1.61
N ALA A 71 -2.31 0.00 0.54
CA ALA A 71 -2.91 -1.33 0.56
C ALA A 71 -2.19 -2.26 -0.41
N PHE A 72 -1.87 -3.47 0.03
CA PHE A 72 -1.12 -4.47 -0.72
C PHE A 72 -2.03 -5.58 -1.24
N PHE A 73 -1.83 -5.97 -2.50
CA PHE A 73 -2.63 -6.98 -3.19
C PHE A 73 -1.71 -7.92 -3.96
N GLU A 74 -2.15 -9.17 -4.08
CA GLU A 74 -1.46 -10.19 -4.86
C GLU A 74 -1.36 -9.79 -6.34
N ASP A 75 -2.42 -9.18 -6.88
CA ASP A 75 -2.48 -8.66 -8.24
C ASP A 75 -3.58 -7.57 -8.40
N GLU A 76 -3.73 -7.05 -9.62
CA GLU A 76 -4.78 -6.08 -9.98
C GLU A 76 -6.20 -6.63 -9.83
N ALA A 77 -6.40 -7.94 -10.03
CA ALA A 77 -7.72 -8.55 -9.92
C ALA A 77 -8.18 -8.58 -8.45
N ALA A 78 -7.28 -8.89 -7.53
CA ALA A 78 -7.52 -8.80 -6.09
C ALA A 78 -7.81 -7.35 -5.65
N ALA A 79 -7.07 -6.36 -6.20
CA ALA A 79 -7.34 -4.96 -5.93
C ALA A 79 -8.73 -4.51 -6.42
N HIS A 80 -9.13 -4.94 -7.61
CA HIS A 80 -10.46 -4.65 -8.14
C HIS A 80 -11.57 -5.33 -7.32
N ALA A 81 -11.37 -6.60 -6.94
CA ALA A 81 -12.32 -7.34 -6.12
C ALA A 81 -12.49 -6.70 -4.73
N ALA A 82 -11.40 -6.25 -4.11
CA ALA A 82 -11.45 -5.52 -2.85
C ALA A 82 -12.24 -4.21 -2.97
N TYR A 83 -12.02 -3.44 -4.05
CA TYR A 83 -12.80 -2.24 -4.32
C TYR A 83 -14.29 -2.53 -4.46
N LYS A 84 -14.67 -3.60 -5.17
CA LYS A 84 -16.07 -4.02 -5.30
C LYS A 84 -16.69 -4.48 -3.99
N ALA A 85 -15.93 -5.17 -3.14
CA ALA A 85 -16.40 -5.55 -1.81
C ALA A 85 -16.68 -4.31 -0.93
N ILE A 86 -15.80 -3.31 -0.98
CA ILE A 86 -16.00 -2.03 -0.27
C ILE A 86 -17.22 -1.29 -0.82
N GLU A 87 -17.36 -1.14 -2.15
CA GLU A 87 -18.52 -0.46 -2.76
C GLU A 87 -19.84 -1.11 -2.33
N LYS A 88 -19.90 -2.45 -2.39
CA LYS A 88 -21.06 -3.22 -1.95
C LYS A 88 -21.35 -2.99 -0.47
N ARG A 89 -20.33 -3.06 0.39
CA ARG A 89 -20.51 -2.84 1.83
C ARG A 89 -20.99 -1.43 2.14
N ALA A 90 -20.45 -0.44 1.44
CA ALA A 90 -20.85 0.96 1.55
C ALA A 90 -22.34 1.15 1.21
N GLU A 91 -22.83 0.46 0.17
CA GLU A 91 -24.25 0.47 -0.20
C GLU A 91 -25.13 -0.18 0.89
N GLU A 92 -24.74 -1.35 1.38
CA GLU A 92 -25.50 -2.10 2.40
C GLU A 92 -25.70 -1.30 3.69
N ILE A 93 -24.68 -0.55 4.13
CA ILE A 93 -24.75 0.28 5.34
C ILE A 93 -25.30 1.70 5.06
N GLY A 94 -25.62 2.01 3.80
CA GLY A 94 -26.11 3.32 3.39
C GLY A 94 -25.07 4.43 3.44
N TRP A 95 -23.77 4.10 3.45
CA TRP A 95 -22.67 5.06 3.47
C TRP A 95 -22.73 6.01 2.28
N ASN A 96 -23.08 5.52 1.09
CA ASN A 96 -23.09 6.30 -0.15
C ASN A 96 -24.17 7.41 -0.23
N LYS A 97 -24.99 7.59 0.81
CA LYS A 97 -26.08 8.58 0.82
C LYS A 97 -25.58 10.01 1.00
N ASP A 98 -24.46 10.18 1.69
CA ASP A 98 -23.86 11.47 1.97
C ASP A 98 -22.49 11.60 1.30
N PRO A 99 -22.04 12.82 0.95
CA PRO A 99 -20.67 13.03 0.49
C PRO A 99 -19.66 12.71 1.59
N HIS A 100 -18.61 11.98 1.24
CA HIS A 100 -17.52 11.62 2.15
C HIS A 100 -16.19 12.16 1.66
N PRO A 101 -15.23 12.43 2.57
CA PRO A 101 -13.86 12.69 2.20
C PRO A 101 -13.32 11.61 1.25
N ALA A 102 -12.79 12.07 0.13
CA ALA A 102 -12.11 11.27 -0.88
C ALA A 102 -10.62 11.62 -0.89
N PRO A 103 -9.74 10.68 -1.28
CA PRO A 103 -8.33 10.97 -1.39
C PRO A 103 -8.08 11.98 -2.52
N VAL A 104 -7.05 12.82 -2.37
CA VAL A 104 -6.65 13.80 -3.39
C VAL A 104 -6.02 13.12 -4.62
N SER A 105 -5.42 11.95 -4.42
CA SER A 105 -4.88 11.12 -5.50
C SER A 105 -4.82 9.65 -5.12
N GLN A 106 -4.77 8.78 -6.12
CA GLN A 106 -4.55 7.35 -5.98
C GLN A 106 -3.61 6.87 -7.08
N THR A 107 -2.69 5.96 -6.75
CA THR A 107 -1.74 5.37 -7.70
C THR A 107 -1.45 3.92 -7.33
N VAL A 108 -1.30 3.06 -8.34
CA VAL A 108 -0.91 1.65 -8.19
C VAL A 108 0.57 1.51 -8.52
N TYR A 109 1.30 0.78 -7.69
CA TYR A 109 2.72 0.52 -7.81
C TYR A 109 2.99 -0.98 -7.83
N GLU A 110 3.99 -1.41 -8.58
CA GLU A 110 4.60 -2.73 -8.40
C GLU A 110 5.46 -2.72 -7.14
N VAL A 111 5.37 -3.79 -6.34
CA VAL A 111 6.11 -3.91 -5.08
C VAL A 111 7.40 -4.68 -5.32
N VAL A 112 8.53 -4.00 -5.12
CA VAL A 112 9.85 -4.62 -5.08
C VAL A 112 10.19 -4.93 -3.62
N ARG A 113 10.41 -6.22 -3.31
CA ARG A 113 10.80 -6.68 -1.96
C ARG A 113 12.33 -6.72 -1.86
N HIS A 114 12.86 -6.26 -0.74
CA HIS A 114 14.26 -6.44 -0.38
C HIS A 114 14.35 -7.41 0.79
N THR A 115 15.11 -8.48 0.62
CA THR A 115 15.42 -9.47 1.66
C THR A 115 16.82 -9.28 2.22
#